data_AF-A0A8D8FKL8-F1
#
_entry.id   AF-A0A8D8FKL8-F1
#
_cell.length_a   1.000
_cell.length_b   1.000
_cell.length_c   1.000
_cell.angle_alpha   90.00
_cell.angle_beta   90.00
_cell.angle_gamma   90.00
#
_symmetry.space_group_name_H-M   'P 1'
#
loop_
_entity.id
_entity.type
_entity.pdbx_description
1 polymer ?
#
loop_
_entity_poly.entity_id
_entity_poly.type
_entity_poly.pdbx_seq_one_letter_code
_entity_poly.pdbx_strand_id
1 'polypeptide(L)'
;GTSTETPVGYAWLPLLAKGKMNIEEQCLAVAASLPVGYLSIQPLGLGKGNSGPDIQWIDNQRPIFTVGFRLDSTVITTDQHLHNLFVHAERLLEQPKTAAQPAESETCKILKAAHAIHISSLISFLPTILNQLFTLLVATSSEEIGLNIIRLLVNVFHMLAEEAKRKELLTSYVRYVFRIEGFPVNGCSPTSQQVATVHGELCRHLPTLLHPNNTDFLLVNKFMKFSGIFFDIIIKSMGQFLLSTGRIKM
;
A
#
# COMPACT_ATOMS: atom_id res chain seq x y z
N GLY A 1 -40.18 -15.74 28.09
CA GLY A 1 -39.01 -16.60 28.28
C GLY A 1 -38.02 -16.28 27.19
N THR A 2 -36.82 -15.87 27.57
CA THR A 2 -35.71 -15.65 26.63
C THR A 2 -35.20 -17.02 26.20
N SER A 3 -35.53 -17.48 24.99
CA SER A 3 -34.96 -18.72 24.46
C SER A 3 -33.47 -18.50 24.26
N THR A 4 -32.64 -19.23 25.00
CA THR A 4 -31.20 -19.28 24.78
C THR A 4 -30.94 -20.06 23.51
N GLU A 5 -30.57 -19.34 22.44
CA GLU A 5 -30.08 -19.97 21.21
C GLU A 5 -28.87 -20.85 21.56
N THR A 6 -28.96 -22.14 21.24
CA THR A 6 -27.87 -23.09 21.48
C THR A 6 -27.13 -23.30 20.17
N PRO A 7 -25.79 -23.13 20.13
CA PRO A 7 -25.02 -23.33 18.91
C PRO A 7 -25.13 -24.79 18.44
N VAL A 8 -25.43 -24.99 17.16
CA VAL A 8 -25.53 -26.32 16.53
C VAL A 8 -24.18 -26.84 16.02
N GLY A 9 -23.13 -26.01 16.05
CA GLY A 9 -21.78 -26.37 15.67
C GLY A 9 -20.86 -25.16 15.55
N TYR A 10 -19.58 -25.42 15.31
CA TYR A 10 -18.52 -24.42 15.25
C TYR A 10 -17.64 -24.64 14.01
N ALA A 11 -17.27 -23.56 13.34
CA ALA A 11 -16.29 -23.57 12.26
C ALA A 11 -15.34 -22.39 12.44
N TRP A 12 -14.10 -22.53 12.01
CA TRP A 12 -13.09 -21.47 12.08
C TRP A 12 -12.22 -21.48 10.83
N LEU A 13 -11.76 -20.29 10.45
CA LEU A 13 -10.86 -20.08 9.34
C LEU A 13 -9.92 -18.92 9.70
N PRO A 14 -8.59 -19.07 9.55
CA PRO A 14 -7.69 -17.93 9.73
C PRO A 14 -7.97 -16.88 8.64
N LEU A 15 -8.09 -15.61 9.03
CA LEU A 15 -8.28 -14.52 8.06
C LEU A 15 -7.04 -14.34 7.16
N LEU A 16 -5.85 -14.58 7.71
CA LEU A 16 -4.58 -14.47 7.02
C LEU A 16 -3.89 -15.84 6.97
N ALA A 17 -3.58 -16.33 5.77
CA ALA A 17 -2.83 -17.55 5.55
C ALA A 17 -1.64 -17.28 4.63
N LYS A 18 -0.42 -17.59 5.10
CA LYS A 18 0.84 -17.37 4.35
C LYS A 18 0.97 -15.92 3.82
N GLY A 19 0.50 -14.94 4.60
CA GLY A 19 0.55 -13.51 4.23
C GLY A 19 -0.52 -13.06 3.24
N LYS A 20 -1.47 -13.93 2.86
CA LYS A 20 -2.61 -13.58 1.99
C LYS A 20 -3.92 -13.67 2.75
N MET A 21 -4.82 -12.74 2.48
CA MET A 21 -6.17 -12.78 3.06
C MET A 21 -6.98 -13.90 2.42
N ASN A 22 -7.64 -14.69 3.25
CA ASN A 22 -8.59 -15.71 2.81
C ASN A 22 -9.91 -15.04 2.44
N ILE A 23 -10.05 -14.71 1.16
CA ILE A 23 -11.24 -14.05 0.59
C ILE A 23 -12.05 -14.95 -0.34
N GLU A 24 -11.48 -16.07 -0.75
CA GLU A 24 -12.14 -17.06 -1.60
C GLU A 24 -13.28 -17.75 -0.85
N GLU A 25 -14.24 -18.27 -1.59
CA GLU A 25 -15.29 -19.12 -1.02
C GLU A 25 -14.66 -20.39 -0.43
N GLN A 26 -15.00 -20.70 0.83
CA GLN A 26 -14.46 -21.84 1.56
C GLN A 26 -15.59 -22.74 2.02
N CYS A 27 -15.44 -24.04 1.80
CA CYS A 27 -16.31 -25.07 2.35
C CYS A 27 -15.65 -25.66 3.60
N LEU A 28 -16.15 -25.31 4.77
CA LEU A 28 -15.61 -25.66 6.08
C LEU A 28 -16.34 -26.87 6.68
N ALA A 29 -15.57 -27.73 7.34
CA ALA A 29 -16.13 -28.74 8.25
C ALA A 29 -16.62 -28.08 9.53
N VAL A 30 -17.66 -28.66 10.14
CA VAL A 30 -18.27 -28.15 11.37
C VAL A 30 -17.93 -29.08 12.53
N ALA A 31 -17.40 -28.53 13.61
CA ALA A 31 -17.14 -29.23 14.85
C ALA A 31 -18.36 -29.16 15.78
N ALA A 32 -18.63 -30.24 16.52
CA ALA A 32 -19.68 -30.31 17.52
C ALA A 32 -19.35 -29.48 18.78
N SER A 33 -18.08 -29.18 19.00
CA SER A 33 -17.58 -28.37 20.10
C SER A 33 -16.37 -27.53 19.68
N LEU A 34 -16.05 -26.49 20.46
CA LEU A 34 -14.89 -25.63 20.25
C LEU A 34 -13.81 -25.95 21.30
N PRO A 35 -12.85 -26.85 21.03
CA PRO A 35 -11.84 -27.23 22.00
C PRO A 35 -10.86 -26.08 22.29
N VAL A 36 -10.28 -26.07 23.49
CA VAL A 36 -9.20 -25.14 23.83
C VAL A 36 -8.03 -25.35 22.86
N GLY A 37 -7.55 -24.27 22.26
CA GLY A 37 -6.49 -24.34 21.27
C GLY A 37 -6.95 -24.70 19.85
N TYR A 38 -8.24 -24.59 19.51
CA TYR A 38 -8.73 -24.89 18.16
C TYR A 38 -7.98 -24.16 17.02
N LEU A 39 -7.39 -22.99 17.29
CA LEU A 39 -6.57 -22.27 16.30
C LEU A 39 -5.21 -22.92 16.00
N SER A 40 -4.72 -23.80 16.87
CA SER A 40 -3.44 -24.51 16.65
C SER A 40 -3.59 -25.78 15.81
N ILE A 41 -4.82 -26.08 15.36
CA ILE A 41 -5.11 -27.25 14.55
C ILE A 41 -4.45 -27.08 13.18
N GLN A 42 -3.50 -27.97 12.87
CA GLN A 42 -2.81 -27.97 11.58
C GLN A 42 -3.09 -29.29 10.84
N PRO A 43 -3.54 -29.24 9.58
CA PRO A 43 -3.67 -30.44 8.76
C PRO A 43 -2.31 -31.12 8.60
N LEU A 44 -2.22 -32.39 8.99
CA LEU A 44 -1.07 -33.21 8.60
C LEU A 44 -1.28 -33.52 7.11
N GLY A 45 -0.43 -32.96 6.24
CA GLY A 45 -0.57 -32.94 4.77
C GLY A 45 -0.66 -34.29 4.03
N LEU A 46 -0.92 -35.39 4.75
CA LEU A 46 -1.13 -36.75 4.26
C LEU A 46 -2.60 -37.21 4.38
N GLY A 47 -3.53 -36.31 4.68
CA GLY A 47 -4.97 -36.57 4.55
C GLY A 47 -5.60 -37.40 5.68
N LYS A 48 -4.86 -37.73 6.74
CA LYS A 48 -5.42 -38.28 7.98
C LYS A 48 -4.72 -37.67 9.20
N GLY A 49 -5.50 -36.96 10.01
CA GLY A 49 -5.06 -36.38 11.28
C GLY A 49 -4.70 -34.90 11.20
N ASN A 50 -4.88 -34.23 12.33
CA ASN A 50 -4.40 -32.87 12.55
C ASN A 50 -3.45 -32.89 13.75
N SER A 51 -2.42 -32.06 13.73
CA SER A 51 -1.70 -31.71 14.95
C SER A 51 -2.55 -30.74 15.76
N GLY A 52 -2.67 -30.95 17.07
CA GLY A 52 -3.43 -30.07 17.96
C GLY A 52 -4.45 -30.83 18.83
N PRO A 53 -5.46 -30.12 19.37
CA PRO A 53 -6.51 -30.75 20.18
C PRO A 53 -7.37 -31.71 19.34
N ASP A 54 -7.90 -32.74 20.01
CA ASP A 54 -8.89 -33.65 19.40
C ASP A 54 -10.21 -32.91 19.12
N ILE A 55 -10.74 -33.08 17.92
CA ILE A 55 -11.95 -32.40 17.45
C ILE A 55 -13.03 -33.43 17.17
N GLN A 56 -14.20 -33.22 17.74
CA GLN A 56 -15.40 -33.96 17.37
C GLN A 56 -16.05 -33.28 16.17
N TRP A 57 -15.87 -33.87 14.99
CA TRP A 57 -16.47 -33.37 13.76
C TRP A 57 -17.90 -33.86 13.58
N ILE A 58 -18.76 -33.00 13.07
CA ILE A 58 -20.10 -33.35 12.58
C ILE A 58 -19.95 -34.00 11.20
N ASP A 59 -20.83 -34.95 10.87
CA ASP A 59 -20.88 -35.61 9.56
C ASP A 59 -19.52 -36.15 9.07
N ASN A 60 -18.71 -36.73 9.97
CA ASN A 60 -17.39 -37.27 9.65
C ASN A 60 -16.46 -36.26 8.95
N GLN A 61 -16.44 -35.01 9.45
CA GLN A 61 -15.61 -33.92 8.90
C GLN A 61 -16.01 -33.52 7.46
N ARG A 62 -17.24 -33.82 7.04
CA ARG A 62 -17.75 -33.34 5.76
C ARG A 62 -17.81 -31.80 5.78
N PRO A 63 -17.31 -31.11 4.73
CA PRO A 63 -17.46 -29.68 4.63
C PRO A 63 -18.92 -29.34 4.28
N ILE A 64 -19.67 -28.89 5.29
CA ILE A 64 -21.11 -28.62 5.21
C ILE A 64 -21.46 -27.15 5.44
N PHE A 65 -20.47 -26.31 5.74
CA PHE A 65 -20.65 -24.88 5.95
C PHE A 65 -19.84 -24.08 4.94
N THR A 66 -20.53 -23.40 4.02
CA THR A 66 -19.88 -22.56 3.01
C THR A 66 -19.91 -21.10 3.45
N VAL A 67 -18.74 -20.44 3.37
CA VAL A 67 -18.58 -19.02 3.68
C VAL A 67 -17.78 -18.34 2.58
N GLY A 68 -18.22 -17.14 2.18
CA GLY A 68 -17.50 -16.26 1.29
C GLY A 68 -17.24 -14.92 1.97
N PHE A 69 -16.07 -14.33 1.71
CA PHE A 69 -15.71 -13.04 2.27
C PHE A 69 -15.60 -11.99 1.17
N ARG A 70 -16.07 -10.78 1.47
CA ARG A 70 -15.77 -9.61 0.67
C ARG A 70 -14.80 -8.73 1.47
N LEU A 71 -13.61 -8.50 0.91
CA LEU A 71 -12.65 -7.61 1.54
C LEU A 71 -13.10 -6.16 1.36
N ASP A 72 -13.22 -5.45 2.49
CA ASP A 72 -13.39 -4.00 2.54
C ASP A 72 -12.30 -3.44 3.47
N SER A 73 -11.22 -2.94 2.88
CA SER A 73 -10.04 -2.50 3.60
C SER A 73 -9.33 -1.37 2.86
N THR A 74 -8.81 -0.43 3.62
CA THR A 74 -7.91 0.65 3.14
C THR A 74 -6.43 0.33 3.39
N VAL A 75 -6.16 -0.84 3.99
CA VAL A 75 -4.81 -1.30 4.39
C VAL A 75 -4.40 -2.53 3.60
N ILE A 76 -5.28 -3.54 3.50
CA ILE A 76 -4.99 -4.79 2.82
C ILE A 76 -5.66 -4.81 1.46
N THR A 77 -4.88 -5.11 0.42
CA THR A 77 -5.35 -5.16 -0.96
C THR A 77 -5.28 -6.58 -1.51
N THR A 78 -6.19 -6.88 -2.45
CA THR A 78 -6.17 -8.10 -3.25
C THR A 78 -5.33 -7.97 -4.52
N ASP A 79 -4.93 -6.73 -4.87
CA ASP A 79 -4.08 -6.46 -6.02
C ASP A 79 -2.63 -6.81 -5.68
N GLN A 80 -2.09 -7.78 -6.41
CA GLN A 80 -0.76 -8.32 -6.12
C GLN A 80 0.35 -7.28 -6.31
N HIS A 81 0.23 -6.37 -7.28
CA HIS A 81 1.24 -5.34 -7.53
C HIS A 81 1.21 -4.28 -6.44
N LEU A 82 0.01 -3.87 -6.02
CA LEU A 82 -0.16 -2.92 -4.92
C LEU A 82 0.28 -3.51 -3.58
N HIS A 83 -0.05 -4.78 -3.32
CA HIS A 83 0.40 -5.49 -2.12
C HIS A 83 1.93 -5.51 -2.04
N ASN A 84 2.59 -5.89 -3.14
CA ASN A 84 4.06 -5.92 -3.21
C ASN A 84 4.67 -4.53 -2.99
N LEU A 85 4.05 -3.48 -3.54
CA LEU A 85 4.48 -2.10 -3.31
C LEU A 85 4.40 -1.71 -1.83
N PHE A 86 3.27 -2.01 -1.16
CA PHE A 86 3.08 -1.67 0.25
C PHE A 86 4.05 -2.43 1.16
N VAL A 87 4.18 -3.74 0.99
CA VAL A 87 5.12 -4.55 1.77
C VAL A 87 6.56 -4.07 1.57
N HIS A 88 6.94 -3.72 0.33
CA HIS A 88 8.27 -3.21 0.04
C HIS A 88 8.51 -1.84 0.67
N ALA A 89 7.50 -0.97 0.64
CA ALA A 89 7.60 0.37 1.20
C ALA A 89 7.68 0.36 2.73
N GLU A 90 6.90 -0.50 3.40
CA GLU A 90 7.00 -0.75 4.84
C GLU A 90 8.43 -1.19 5.22
N ARG A 91 9.03 -2.13 4.47
CA ARG A 91 10.42 -2.55 4.70
C ARG A 91 11.43 -1.41 4.58
N LEU A 92 11.25 -0.52 3.60
CA LEU A 92 12.16 0.63 3.41
C LEU A 92 12.01 1.70 4.49
N LEU A 93 10.79 1.92 4.99
CA LEU A 93 10.50 3.01 5.93
C LEU A 93 10.61 2.61 7.40
N GLU A 94 10.24 1.38 7.75
CA GLU A 94 10.11 0.95 9.16
C GLU A 94 11.28 0.10 9.65
N GLN A 95 12.13 -0.45 8.77
CA GLN A 95 13.25 -1.25 9.23
C GLN A 95 14.33 -0.35 9.88
N PRO A 96 14.86 -0.76 11.05
CA PRO A 96 16.00 -0.08 11.66
C PRO A 96 17.14 0.05 10.64
N LYS A 97 17.86 1.17 10.65
CA LYS A 97 19.04 1.43 9.79
C LYS A 97 20.15 0.35 9.90
N THR A 98 20.02 -0.57 10.85
CA THR A 98 20.90 -1.72 11.11
C THR A 98 20.49 -3.01 10.40
N ALA A 99 19.27 -3.10 9.84
CA ALA A 99 18.88 -4.21 8.97
C ALA A 99 19.41 -3.98 7.55
N ALA A 100 19.71 -5.06 6.83
CA ALA A 100 20.13 -4.98 5.44
C ALA A 100 19.00 -4.40 4.60
N GLN A 101 19.21 -3.19 4.09
CA GLN A 101 18.25 -2.51 3.22
C GLN A 101 18.05 -3.31 1.93
N PRO A 102 16.81 -3.38 1.39
CA PRO A 102 16.54 -3.99 0.10
C PRO A 102 17.44 -3.40 -0.99
N ALA A 103 17.81 -4.23 -1.96
CA ALA A 103 18.64 -3.77 -3.08
C ALA A 103 17.88 -2.70 -3.89
N GLU A 104 18.60 -1.69 -4.38
CA GLU A 104 18.03 -0.66 -5.26
C GLU A 104 17.34 -1.27 -6.50
N SER A 105 17.97 -2.29 -7.10
CA SER A 105 17.41 -3.01 -8.24
C SER A 105 16.10 -3.74 -7.94
N GLU A 106 15.89 -4.20 -6.69
CA GLU A 106 14.63 -4.79 -6.24
C GLU A 106 13.55 -3.71 -6.14
N THR A 107 13.88 -2.58 -5.52
CA THR A 107 12.97 -1.42 -5.41
C THR A 107 12.53 -0.93 -6.79
N CYS A 108 13.46 -0.78 -7.74
CA CYS A 108 13.13 -0.41 -9.11
C CYS A 108 12.22 -1.44 -9.80
N LYS A 109 12.41 -2.74 -9.56
CA LYS A 109 11.51 -3.78 -10.10
C LYS A 109 10.09 -3.65 -9.54
N ILE A 110 9.95 -3.43 -8.23
CA ILE A 110 8.65 -3.25 -7.58
C ILE A 110 7.94 -2.00 -8.11
N LEU A 111 8.63 -0.87 -8.22
CA LEU A 111 8.07 0.38 -8.78
C LEU A 111 7.64 0.22 -10.25
N LYS A 112 8.43 -0.50 -11.05
CA LYS A 112 8.06 -0.82 -12.44
C LYS A 112 6.83 -1.73 -12.50
N ALA A 113 6.78 -2.78 -11.68
CA ALA A 113 5.64 -3.68 -11.59
C ALA A 113 4.36 -2.97 -11.11
N ALA A 114 4.48 -1.95 -10.25
CA ALA A 114 3.36 -1.15 -9.77
C ALA A 114 2.64 -0.35 -10.87
N HIS A 115 3.21 -0.22 -12.08
CA HIS A 115 2.50 0.35 -13.23
C HIS A 115 1.31 -0.52 -13.68
N ALA A 116 1.29 -1.81 -13.30
CA ALA A 116 0.23 -2.75 -13.62
C ALA A 116 -0.86 -2.85 -12.53
N ILE A 117 -0.86 -1.95 -11.53
CA ILE A 117 -1.94 -1.87 -10.53
C ILE A 117 -3.26 -1.60 -11.25
N HIS A 118 -4.29 -2.38 -10.92
CA HIS A 118 -5.60 -2.26 -11.54
C HIS A 118 -6.29 -0.94 -11.15
N ILE A 119 -7.03 -0.34 -12.09
CA ILE A 119 -7.67 0.97 -11.88
C ILE A 119 -8.64 1.00 -10.70
N SER A 120 -9.37 -0.10 -10.44
CA SER A 120 -10.28 -0.17 -9.28
C SER A 120 -9.50 -0.15 -7.94
N SER A 121 -8.37 -0.84 -7.88
CA SER A 121 -7.45 -0.83 -6.74
C SER A 121 -6.86 0.56 -6.57
N LEU A 122 -6.44 1.20 -7.67
CA LEU A 122 -5.90 2.56 -7.64
C LEU A 122 -6.89 3.56 -7.06
N ILE A 123 -8.16 3.51 -7.48
CA ILE A 123 -9.20 4.41 -6.96
C ILE A 123 -9.46 4.13 -5.47
N SER A 124 -9.57 2.86 -5.09
CA SER A 124 -9.90 2.46 -3.72
C SER A 124 -8.79 2.81 -2.72
N PHE A 125 -7.53 2.72 -3.14
CA PHE A 125 -6.36 2.96 -2.30
C PHE A 125 -5.64 4.27 -2.64
N LEU A 126 -6.27 5.18 -3.39
CA LEU A 126 -5.62 6.38 -3.91
C LEU A 126 -4.84 7.18 -2.86
N PRO A 127 -5.44 7.52 -1.69
CA PRO A 127 -4.72 8.30 -0.70
C PRO A 127 -3.51 7.57 -0.14
N THR A 128 -3.66 6.26 0.13
CA THR A 128 -2.58 5.40 0.64
C THR A 128 -1.44 5.30 -0.37
N ILE A 129 -1.75 5.07 -1.65
CA ILE A 129 -0.76 4.98 -2.74
C ILE A 129 0.03 6.27 -2.84
N LEU A 130 -0.65 7.41 -2.95
CA LEU A 130 0.05 8.69 -3.12
C LEU A 130 0.87 9.07 -1.89
N ASN A 131 0.31 8.89 -0.69
CA ASN A 131 1.07 9.13 0.54
C ASN A 131 2.32 8.25 0.59
N GLN A 132 2.21 6.97 0.25
CA GLN A 132 3.33 6.04 0.25
C GLN A 132 4.40 6.44 -0.76
N LEU A 133 4.00 6.79 -1.98
CA LEU A 133 4.93 7.22 -3.04
C LEU A 133 5.65 8.51 -2.69
N PHE A 134 4.96 9.51 -2.13
CA PHE A 134 5.60 10.75 -1.69
C PHE A 134 6.49 10.54 -0.48
N THR A 135 6.10 9.67 0.45
CA THR A 135 6.93 9.31 1.62
C THR A 135 8.22 8.63 1.17
N LEU A 136 8.12 7.65 0.27
CA LEU A 136 9.28 6.99 -0.33
C LEU A 136 10.16 7.96 -1.13
N LEU A 137 9.56 8.89 -1.87
CA LEU A 137 10.29 9.90 -2.64
C LEU A 137 11.19 10.75 -1.73
N VAL A 138 10.69 11.13 -0.57
CA VAL A 138 11.42 11.95 0.39
C VAL A 138 12.42 11.13 1.22
N ALA A 139 12.16 9.84 1.42
CA ALA A 139 13.04 8.95 2.18
C ALA A 139 14.23 8.40 1.37
N THR A 140 14.11 8.30 0.04
CA THR A 140 15.18 7.75 -0.81
C THR A 140 16.31 8.75 -1.05
N SER A 141 17.55 8.28 -1.02
CA SER A 141 18.72 9.02 -1.51
C SER A 141 19.16 8.60 -2.92
N SER A 142 18.54 7.55 -3.48
CA SER A 142 18.83 7.06 -4.83
C SER A 142 18.09 7.90 -5.87
N GLU A 143 18.86 8.40 -6.85
CA GLU A 143 18.32 9.12 -7.99
C GLU A 143 17.48 8.22 -8.90
N GLU A 144 17.90 6.96 -9.11
CA GLU A 144 17.16 6.03 -9.95
C GLU A 144 15.79 5.71 -9.35
N ILE A 145 15.72 5.45 -8.04
CA ILE A 145 14.46 5.21 -7.32
C ILE A 145 13.57 6.45 -7.42
N GLY A 146 14.11 7.65 -7.15
CA GLY A 146 13.37 8.90 -7.26
C GLY A 146 12.74 9.09 -8.64
N LEU A 147 13.51 8.88 -9.71
CA LEU A 147 13.00 8.95 -11.09
C LEU A 147 11.91 7.91 -11.37
N ASN A 148 12.03 6.67 -10.88
CA ASN A 148 11.00 5.65 -11.03
C ASN A 148 9.71 5.98 -10.25
N ILE A 149 9.82 6.59 -9.07
CA ILE A 149 8.66 7.06 -8.31
C ILE A 149 7.93 8.16 -9.09
N ILE A 150 8.64 9.14 -9.67
CA ILE A 150 7.98 10.19 -10.46
C ILE A 150 7.30 9.60 -11.71
N ARG A 151 7.93 8.65 -12.41
CA ARG A 151 7.29 7.94 -13.54
C ARG A 151 5.99 7.26 -13.12
N LEU A 152 6.00 6.57 -11.98
CA LEU A 152 4.81 5.93 -11.42
C LEU A 152 3.73 6.95 -11.04
N LEU A 153 4.09 8.09 -10.44
CA LEU A 153 3.16 9.18 -10.15
C LEU A 153 2.50 9.72 -11.42
N VAL A 154 3.27 9.94 -12.48
CA VAL A 154 2.74 10.36 -13.79
C VAL A 154 1.76 9.32 -14.33
N ASN A 155 2.08 8.04 -14.23
CA ASN A 155 1.18 6.96 -14.64
C ASN A 155 -0.11 6.93 -13.81
N VAL A 156 -0.01 7.04 -12.49
CA VAL A 156 -1.17 7.10 -11.59
C VAL A 156 -2.08 8.28 -11.92
N PHE A 157 -1.52 9.46 -12.15
CA PHE A 157 -2.31 10.65 -12.51
C PHE A 157 -3.00 10.47 -13.87
N HIS A 158 -2.28 9.89 -14.83
CA HIS A 158 -2.86 9.56 -16.14
C HIS A 158 -4.00 8.56 -16.04
N MET A 159 -3.81 7.44 -15.35
CA MET A 159 -4.85 6.41 -15.17
C MET A 159 -6.11 7.00 -14.52
N LEU A 160 -5.97 7.82 -13.48
CA LEU A 160 -7.13 8.43 -12.81
C LEU A 160 -7.83 9.47 -13.67
N ALA A 161 -7.07 10.35 -14.33
CA ALA A 161 -7.66 11.44 -15.09
C ALA A 161 -8.21 10.98 -16.44
N GLU A 162 -7.52 10.09 -17.16
CA GLU A 162 -7.88 9.71 -18.53
C GLU A 162 -8.59 8.37 -18.62
N GLU A 163 -8.18 7.36 -17.87
CA GLU A 163 -8.79 6.03 -17.97
C GLU A 163 -10.04 5.94 -17.09
N ALA A 164 -9.96 6.41 -15.84
CA ALA A 164 -11.11 6.43 -14.94
C ALA A 164 -12.03 7.65 -15.12
N LYS A 165 -11.55 8.73 -15.76
CA LYS A 165 -12.26 10.03 -15.84
C LYS A 165 -12.60 10.62 -14.46
N ARG A 166 -11.72 10.43 -13.48
CA ARG A 166 -11.86 10.83 -12.06
C ARG A 166 -10.79 11.83 -11.62
N LYS A 167 -10.51 12.86 -12.43
CA LYS A 167 -9.48 13.88 -12.12
C LYS A 167 -9.75 14.60 -10.79
N GLU A 168 -11.01 14.76 -10.43
CA GLU A 168 -11.45 15.39 -9.17
C GLU A 168 -10.97 14.65 -7.92
N LEU A 169 -10.69 13.34 -8.01
CA LEU A 169 -10.11 12.59 -6.90
C LEU A 169 -8.68 13.07 -6.59
N LEU A 170 -7.90 13.39 -7.63
CA LEU A 170 -6.55 13.96 -7.46
C LEU A 170 -6.64 15.34 -6.83
N THR A 171 -7.51 16.21 -7.35
CA THR A 171 -7.72 17.55 -6.77
C THR A 171 -8.17 17.47 -5.31
N SER A 172 -9.06 16.53 -4.98
CA SER A 172 -9.54 16.31 -3.62
C SER A 172 -8.45 15.78 -2.70
N TYR A 173 -7.62 14.84 -3.18
CA TYR A 173 -6.45 14.37 -2.45
C TYR A 173 -5.49 15.53 -2.15
N VAL A 174 -5.12 16.33 -3.16
CA VAL A 174 -4.22 17.46 -2.97
C VAL A 174 -4.82 18.45 -1.98
N ARG A 175 -6.13 18.73 -2.05
CA ARG A 175 -6.77 19.71 -1.16
C ARG A 175 -6.93 19.24 0.28
N TYR A 176 -7.37 18.00 0.51
CA TYR A 176 -7.84 17.54 1.82
C TYR A 176 -6.95 16.51 2.50
N VAL A 177 -6.21 15.69 1.74
CA VAL A 177 -5.49 14.55 2.31
C VAL A 177 -3.98 14.74 2.30
N PHE A 178 -3.44 15.35 1.25
CA PHE A 178 -2.00 15.54 1.10
C PHE A 178 -1.39 16.26 2.30
N ARG A 179 -0.62 15.51 3.10
CA ARG A 179 0.19 15.97 4.21
C ARG A 179 1.34 14.99 4.40
N ILE A 180 2.51 15.37 3.92
CA ILE A 180 3.74 14.58 4.07
C ILE A 180 4.75 15.47 4.79
N GLU A 181 5.13 15.06 5.99
CA GLU A 181 6.15 15.75 6.76
C GLU A 181 7.53 15.42 6.17
N GLY A 182 8.45 16.38 6.23
CA GLY A 182 9.78 16.20 5.66
C GLY A 182 10.61 15.23 6.51
N PHE A 183 11.47 14.44 5.85
CA PHE A 183 12.36 13.52 6.55
C PHE A 183 13.71 14.20 6.85
N PRO A 184 14.28 14.01 8.06
CA PRO A 184 15.61 14.50 8.35
C PRO A 184 16.62 13.79 7.44
N VAL A 185 17.38 14.56 6.67
CA VAL A 185 18.45 14.01 5.84
C VAL A 185 19.56 13.53 6.77
N ASN A 186 19.88 12.23 6.72
CA ASN A 186 21.07 11.62 7.33
C ASN A 186 21.34 11.94 8.81
N GLY A 187 20.41 11.59 9.72
CA GLY A 187 20.71 11.54 11.16
C GLY A 187 21.09 12.88 11.81
N CYS A 188 20.96 13.98 11.08
CA CYS A 188 21.19 15.31 11.61
C CYS A 188 19.97 15.74 12.45
N SER A 189 20.27 16.40 13.56
CA SER A 189 19.29 17.01 14.46
C SER A 189 18.28 17.88 13.70
N PRO A 190 17.00 17.93 14.12
CA PRO A 190 15.93 18.74 13.50
C PRO A 190 16.21 20.26 13.44
N THR A 191 17.33 20.72 13.99
CA THR A 191 17.84 22.10 13.90
C THR A 191 18.69 22.39 12.65
N SER A 192 19.11 21.38 11.88
CA SER A 192 19.89 21.57 10.65
C SER A 192 18.98 21.69 9.41
N GLN A 193 19.27 22.65 8.54
CA GLN A 193 18.46 23.11 7.42
C GLN A 193 18.25 22.10 6.25
N GLN A 194 18.58 20.82 6.42
CA GLN A 194 18.46 19.81 5.37
C GLN A 194 17.40 18.77 5.74
N VAL A 195 16.14 19.16 5.52
CA VAL A 195 14.99 18.25 5.55
C VAL A 195 14.62 17.96 4.11
N ALA A 196 14.59 16.70 3.71
CA ALA A 196 14.07 16.32 2.40
C ALA A 196 12.57 16.60 2.41
N THR A 197 12.06 17.22 1.34
CA THR A 197 10.66 17.61 1.21
C THR A 197 10.13 17.15 -0.14
N VAL A 198 8.82 16.92 -0.21
CA VAL A 198 8.18 16.52 -1.47
C VAL A 198 8.45 17.54 -2.57
N HIS A 199 8.34 18.85 -2.29
CA HIS A 199 8.66 19.89 -3.27
C HIS A 199 10.14 19.88 -3.68
N GLY A 200 11.07 19.64 -2.75
CA GLY A 200 12.50 19.57 -3.05
C GLY A 200 12.81 18.42 -4.02
N GLU A 201 12.30 17.22 -3.72
CA GLU A 201 12.54 16.04 -4.56
C GLU A 201 11.83 16.11 -5.91
N LEU A 202 10.60 16.65 -5.96
CA LEU A 202 9.91 16.91 -7.23
C LEU A 202 10.71 17.87 -8.11
N CYS A 203 11.15 19.02 -7.55
CA CYS A 203 11.96 19.99 -8.28
C CYS A 203 13.36 19.46 -8.67
N ARG A 204 13.89 18.49 -7.91
CA ARG A 204 15.15 17.82 -8.23
C ARG A 204 15.03 16.89 -9.43
N HIS A 205 13.99 16.07 -9.49
CA HIS A 205 13.87 14.99 -10.49
C HIS A 205 13.13 15.40 -11.78
N LEU A 206 12.16 16.31 -11.69
CA LEU A 206 11.38 16.73 -12.85
C LEU A 206 12.24 17.29 -14.00
N PRO A 207 13.27 18.13 -13.78
CA PRO A 207 14.11 18.62 -14.87
C PRO A 207 14.78 17.50 -15.67
N THR A 208 15.25 16.44 -15.01
CA THR A 208 15.85 15.27 -15.66
C THR A 208 14.84 14.54 -16.53
N LEU A 209 13.60 14.35 -16.05
CA LEU A 209 12.55 13.64 -16.79
C LEU A 209 11.97 14.46 -17.94
N LEU A 210 11.95 15.79 -17.83
CA LEU A 210 11.41 16.69 -18.84
C LEU A 210 12.47 17.24 -19.78
N HIS A 211 13.72 16.79 -19.63
CA HIS A 211 14.82 17.25 -20.46
C HIS A 211 14.52 16.91 -21.95
N PRO A 212 14.77 17.82 -22.90
CA PRO A 212 14.46 17.59 -24.32
C PRO A 212 15.14 16.35 -24.93
N ASN A 213 16.24 15.91 -24.34
CA ASN A 213 16.97 14.70 -24.74
C ASN A 213 16.37 13.39 -24.21
N ASN A 214 15.34 13.46 -23.36
CA ASN A 214 14.66 12.25 -22.87
C ASN A 214 13.86 11.62 -24.01
N THR A 215 14.18 10.37 -24.34
CA THR A 215 13.55 9.64 -25.45
C THR A 215 12.14 9.15 -25.11
N ASP A 216 11.72 9.20 -23.84
CA ASP A 216 10.37 8.79 -23.41
C ASP A 216 9.35 9.92 -23.63
N PHE A 217 9.00 10.14 -24.89
CA PHE A 217 8.02 11.16 -25.29
C PHE A 217 6.63 10.90 -24.70
N LEU A 218 6.28 9.63 -24.42
CA LEU A 218 4.99 9.28 -23.84
C LEU A 218 4.89 9.76 -22.40
N LEU A 219 5.95 9.56 -21.61
CA LEU A 219 6.04 10.09 -20.25
C LEU A 219 5.92 11.61 -20.23
N VAL A 220 6.67 12.32 -21.09
CA VAL A 220 6.63 13.79 -21.15
C VAL A 220 5.23 14.27 -21.52
N ASN A 221 4.60 13.68 -22.54
CA ASN A 221 3.24 14.03 -22.93
C ASN A 221 2.21 13.77 -21.82
N LYS A 222 2.30 12.63 -21.12
CA LYS A 222 1.45 12.32 -19.97
C LYS A 222 1.66 13.35 -18.85
N PHE A 223 2.91 13.67 -18.53
CA PHE A 223 3.23 14.68 -17.52
C PHE A 223 2.63 16.04 -17.90
N MET A 224 2.85 16.52 -19.13
CA MET A 224 2.42 17.85 -19.55
C MET A 224 0.91 18.06 -19.37
N LYS A 225 0.09 17.03 -19.65
CA LYS A 225 -1.37 17.06 -19.45
C LYS A 225 -1.79 17.24 -17.99
N PHE A 226 -0.99 16.75 -17.03
CA PHE A 226 -1.33 16.75 -15.59
C PHE A 226 -0.34 17.56 -14.74
N SER A 227 0.53 18.34 -15.39
CA SER A 227 1.56 19.17 -14.75
C SER A 227 1.00 20.11 -13.69
N GLY A 228 -0.21 20.66 -13.89
CA GLY A 228 -0.91 21.48 -12.91
C GLY A 228 -1.05 20.81 -11.53
N ILE A 229 -1.36 19.51 -11.49
CA ILE A 229 -1.51 18.76 -10.23
C ILE A 229 -0.16 18.63 -9.51
N PHE A 230 0.93 18.41 -10.26
CA PHE A 230 2.28 18.42 -9.69
C PHE A 230 2.64 19.77 -9.10
N PHE A 231 2.33 20.87 -9.79
CA PHE A 231 2.58 22.22 -9.27
C PHE A 231 1.75 22.53 -8.02
N ASP A 232 0.47 22.12 -7.98
CA ASP A 232 -0.36 22.26 -6.79
C ASP A 232 0.23 21.51 -5.58
N ILE A 233 0.78 20.31 -5.80
CA ILE A 233 1.47 19.52 -4.77
C ILE A 233 2.75 20.21 -4.31
N ILE A 234 3.55 20.74 -5.23
CA ILE A 234 4.77 21.49 -4.92
C ILE A 234 4.43 22.70 -4.05
N ILE A 235 3.48 23.53 -4.48
CA ILE A 235 3.05 24.74 -3.75
C ILE A 235 2.52 24.36 -2.36
N LYS A 236 1.67 23.34 -2.27
CA LYS A 236 1.12 22.90 -0.99
C LYS A 236 2.20 22.34 -0.06
N SER A 237 3.15 21.57 -0.58
CA SER A 237 4.28 21.06 0.20
C SER A 237 5.18 22.18 0.71
N MET A 238 5.43 23.21 -0.10
CA MET A 238 6.17 24.40 0.34
C MET A 238 5.42 25.14 1.46
N GLY A 239 4.11 25.35 1.30
CA GLY A 239 3.27 25.97 2.33
C GLY A 239 3.28 25.18 3.65
N GLN A 240 3.12 23.86 3.58
CA GLN A 240 3.19 22.98 4.75
C GLN A 240 4.56 23.05 5.44
N PHE A 241 5.65 23.07 4.68
CA PHE A 241 7.00 23.18 5.22
C PHE A 241 7.25 24.52 5.91
N LEU A 242 6.79 25.63 5.33
CA LEU A 242 6.95 26.96 5.94
C LEU A 242 6.15 27.09 7.25
N LEU A 243 4.97 26.48 7.31
CA LEU A 243 4.16 26.43 8.53
C LEU A 243 4.79 25.53 9.59
N SER A 244 5.22 24.31 9.24
CA SER A 244 5.79 23.36 10.20
C SER A 244 7.13 23.83 10.77
N THR A 245 7.91 24.59 10.00
CA THR A 245 9.18 25.16 10.44
C THR A 245 9.03 26.53 11.12
N GLY A 246 7.80 27.03 11.31
CA GLY A 246 7.53 28.32 11.95
C GLY A 246 8.06 29.54 11.18
N ARG A 247 8.39 29.37 9.89
CA ARG A 247 8.88 30.46 9.01
C ARG A 247 7.77 31.40 8.57
N ILE A 248 6.51 30.97 8.70
CA ILE A 248 5.31 31.80 8.53
C ILE A 248 4.44 31.61 9.77
N LYS A 249 3.98 32.71 10.35
CA LYS A 249 2.94 32.73 11.39
C LYS A 249 1.60 33.04 10.73
N MET A 250 0.57 32.26 11.03
CA MET A 250 -0.82 32.62 10.72
C MET A 250 -1.38 33.52 11.82
#